data_AF-A0A534GEH2-F1
#
_entry.id   AF-A0A534GEH2-F1
#
_cell.length_a   1.000
_cell.length_b   1.000
_cell.length_c   1.000
_cell.angle_alpha   90.00
_cell.angle_beta   90.00
_cell.angle_gamma   90.00
#
_symmetry.space_group_name_H-M   'P 1'
#
loop_
_entity.id
_entity.type
_entity.pdbx_description
1 polymer ?
#
loop_
_entity_poly.entity_id
_entity_poly.type
_entity_poly.pdbx_seq_one_letter_code
_entity_poly.pdbx_strand_id
1 'polypeptide(L)'
;MNQEVSMQWSNRIRRLAITLVASAAIGTQGASAGSSNNIVLVPPAGLPELARKAGEAMFLREAHDGRTVLYIEQDQGTALAILDVTDPRHVKSDGSVRLDVPGVFDFISDLGSRAALIRFRQGQGSAVL
;
A
#
# COMPACT_ATOMS: atom_id res chain seq x y z
N MET A 1 -66.07 39.51 7.27
CA MET A 1 -67.23 38.63 6.97
C MET A 1 -67.16 38.22 5.50
N ASN A 2 -67.42 36.92 5.23
CA ASN A 2 -67.64 36.25 3.93
C ASN A 2 -66.36 35.72 3.23
N GLN A 3 -66.03 34.43 3.39
CA GLN A 3 -66.38 33.26 2.55
C GLN A 3 -65.69 33.27 1.17
N GLU A 4 -64.62 32.49 0.99
CA GLU A 4 -64.55 31.10 0.51
C GLU A 4 -64.79 30.95 -1.00
N VAL A 5 -63.72 30.64 -1.76
CA VAL A 5 -63.84 29.85 -3.00
C VAL A 5 -62.72 28.82 -3.02
N SER A 6 -63.18 27.57 -2.95
CA SER A 6 -62.48 26.31 -3.17
C SER A 6 -61.68 26.27 -4.48
N MET A 7 -60.48 25.71 -4.42
CA MET A 7 -59.97 24.88 -5.51
C MET A 7 -59.24 23.67 -4.92
N GLN A 8 -59.90 22.52 -5.02
CA GLN A 8 -59.31 21.20 -4.79
C GLN A 8 -58.02 21.07 -5.60
N TRP A 9 -56.99 20.46 -5.00
CA TRP A 9 -56.29 19.36 -5.67
C TRP A 9 -55.63 18.45 -4.63
N SER A 10 -55.57 17.20 -5.04
CA SER A 10 -55.63 16.02 -4.20
C SER A 10 -54.27 15.43 -3.83
N ASN A 11 -54.32 14.57 -2.81
CA ASN A 11 -53.61 13.30 -2.65
C ASN A 11 -52.33 13.24 -1.80
N ARG A 12 -52.54 12.61 -0.63
CA ARG A 12 -51.81 11.45 -0.09
C ARG A 12 -50.29 11.62 0.06
N ILE A 13 -49.90 12.11 1.23
CA ILE A 13 -48.51 12.05 1.72
C ILE A 13 -48.15 10.56 1.93
N ARG A 14 -47.35 10.03 1.00
CA ARG A 14 -46.70 8.72 1.13
C ARG A 14 -45.73 8.77 2.30
N ARG A 15 -45.90 7.82 3.23
CA ARG A 15 -44.93 7.52 4.29
C ARG A 15 -43.59 7.15 3.63
N LEU A 16 -42.55 7.94 3.87
CA LEU A 16 -41.18 7.60 3.50
C LEU A 16 -40.63 6.64 4.57
N ALA A 17 -40.47 5.37 4.19
CA ALA A 17 -39.74 4.40 4.99
C ALA A 17 -38.24 4.70 4.85
N ILE A 18 -37.57 4.98 5.98
CA ILE A 18 -36.12 5.12 6.04
C ILE A 18 -35.54 3.71 6.12
N THR A 19 -35.03 3.20 4.99
CA THR A 19 -34.31 1.93 4.97
C THR A 19 -32.91 2.13 5.53
N LEU A 20 -32.65 1.59 6.72
CA LEU A 20 -31.33 1.54 7.32
C LEU A 20 -30.48 0.51 6.54
N VAL A 21 -29.62 0.96 5.63
CA VAL A 21 -28.66 0.07 4.96
C VAL A 21 -27.52 -0.20 5.93
N ALA A 22 -27.58 -1.35 6.62
CA ALA A 22 -26.45 -1.86 7.36
C ALA A 22 -25.34 -2.24 6.37
N SER A 23 -24.31 -1.40 6.29
CA SER A 23 -23.12 -1.70 5.50
C SER A 23 -22.33 -2.76 6.25
N ALA A 24 -22.30 -3.99 5.72
CA ALA A 24 -21.40 -5.02 6.24
C ALA A 24 -19.96 -4.58 5.96
N ALA A 25 -19.24 -4.19 7.01
CA ALA A 25 -17.80 -4.03 6.92
C ALA A 25 -17.21 -5.42 6.66
N ILE A 26 -16.71 -5.64 5.44
CA ILE A 26 -15.84 -6.79 5.17
C ILE A 26 -14.56 -6.49 5.92
N GLY A 27 -14.43 -7.05 7.13
CA GLY A 27 -13.16 -7.04 7.84
C GLY A 27 -12.13 -7.73 6.96
N THR A 28 -11.15 -6.97 6.46
CA THR A 28 -9.94 -7.56 5.89
C THR A 28 -9.35 -8.42 6.99
N GLN A 29 -9.36 -9.74 6.78
CA GLN A 29 -8.62 -10.66 7.63
C GLN A 29 -7.16 -10.24 7.53
N GLY A 30 -6.66 -9.51 8.52
CA GLY A 30 -5.23 -9.28 8.64
C GLY A 30 -4.59 -10.65 8.73
N ALA A 31 -3.82 -11.03 7.71
CA ALA A 31 -3.01 -12.22 7.77
C ALA A 31 -2.05 -12.02 8.96
N SER A 32 -2.32 -12.73 10.05
CA SER A 32 -1.35 -12.86 11.12
C SER A 32 -0.25 -13.75 10.58
N ALA A 33 0.87 -13.14 10.18
CA ALA A 33 2.08 -13.90 9.93
C ALA A 33 2.45 -14.61 11.23
N GLY A 34 2.19 -15.92 11.31
CA GLY A 34 2.58 -16.72 12.46
C GLY A 34 4.06 -16.49 12.76
N SER A 35 4.43 -16.39 14.03
CA SER A 35 5.80 -16.10 14.48
C SER A 35 6.79 -17.06 13.81
N SER A 36 7.46 -16.61 12.74
CA SER A 36 8.54 -17.34 12.10
C SER A 36 9.76 -17.23 13.01
N ASN A 37 9.99 -18.24 13.84
CA ASN A 37 11.18 -18.38 14.70
C ASN A 37 12.45 -18.74 13.91
N ASN A 38 12.54 -18.41 12.62
CA ASN A 38 13.61 -18.85 11.74
C ASN A 38 14.46 -17.64 11.29
N ILE A 39 15.54 -17.36 12.04
CA ILE A 39 16.54 -16.37 11.65
C ILE A 39 17.49 -17.03 10.65
N VAL A 40 17.60 -16.46 9.45
CA VAL A 40 18.53 -16.92 8.42
C VAL A 40 19.74 -15.99 8.38
N LEU A 41 20.93 -16.55 8.61
CA LEU A 41 22.20 -15.85 8.44
C LEU A 41 22.77 -16.18 7.07
N VAL A 42 22.92 -15.17 6.21
CA VAL A 42 23.51 -15.30 4.87
C VAL A 42 24.80 -14.48 4.83
N PRO A 43 25.94 -15.07 4.42
CA PRO A 43 27.17 -14.29 4.24
C PRO A 43 26.99 -13.28 3.09
N PRO A 44 27.66 -12.11 3.11
CA PRO A 44 27.51 -11.10 2.06
C PRO A 44 27.77 -11.61 0.64
N ALA A 45 28.69 -12.58 0.47
CA ALA A 45 28.98 -13.20 -0.81
C ALA A 45 27.81 -14.05 -1.37
N GLY A 46 26.89 -14.48 -0.52
CA GLY A 46 25.66 -15.18 -0.90
C GLY A 46 24.50 -14.24 -1.24
N LEU A 47 24.68 -12.92 -1.16
CA LEU A 47 23.67 -11.92 -1.47
C LEU A 47 23.90 -11.28 -2.85
N PRO A 48 22.84 -10.87 -3.55
CA PRO A 48 22.95 -10.11 -4.79
C PRO A 48 23.67 -8.78 -4.56
N GLU A 49 24.30 -8.21 -5.60
CA GLU A 49 25.09 -6.97 -5.48
C GLU A 49 24.29 -5.82 -4.86
N LEU A 50 23.03 -5.66 -5.26
CA LEU A 50 22.15 -4.64 -4.69
C LEU A 50 21.98 -4.80 -3.17
N ALA A 51 21.93 -6.03 -2.65
CA ALA A 51 21.79 -6.28 -1.21
C ALA A 51 23.11 -6.12 -0.43
N ARG A 52 24.25 -6.03 -1.12
CA ARG A 52 25.57 -5.85 -0.49
C ARG A 52 25.91 -4.38 -0.22
N LYS A 53 25.20 -3.45 -0.84
CA LYS A 53 25.34 -2.02 -0.57
C LYS A 53 24.71 -1.68 0.78
N ALA A 54 25.27 -0.68 1.46
CA ALA A 54 24.63 -0.12 2.65
C ALA A 54 23.27 0.48 2.27
N GLY A 55 22.28 0.28 3.13
CA GLY A 55 20.96 0.89 2.96
C GLY A 55 20.65 1.85 4.10
N GLU A 56 19.88 2.90 3.80
CA GLU A 56 19.48 3.90 4.78
C GLU A 56 18.12 3.58 5.43
N ALA A 57 17.18 3.03 4.66
CA ALA A 57 15.84 2.65 5.10
C ALA A 57 15.37 1.40 4.36
N MET A 58 14.42 0.66 4.95
CA MET A 58 13.90 -0.59 4.38
C MET A 58 12.38 -0.69 4.53
N PHE A 59 11.72 -1.23 3.51
CA PHE A 59 10.29 -1.55 3.54
C PHE A 59 10.05 -2.96 2.99
N LEU A 60 9.43 -3.80 3.80
CA LEU A 60 9.06 -5.17 3.44
C LEU A 60 7.56 -5.24 3.19
N ARG A 61 7.14 -5.88 2.09
CA ARG A 61 5.73 -6.12 1.83
C ARG A 61 5.48 -7.38 1.01
N GLU A 62 4.27 -7.90 1.10
CA GLU A 62 3.75 -8.90 0.16
C GLU A 62 3.18 -8.18 -1.07
N ALA A 63 3.61 -8.61 -2.26
CA ALA A 63 3.10 -8.16 -3.55
C ALA A 63 1.85 -8.98 -3.95
N HIS A 64 1.07 -8.45 -4.89
CA HIS A 64 -0.18 -9.11 -5.33
C HIS A 64 0.01 -10.50 -5.94
N ASP A 65 1.20 -10.83 -6.43
CA ASP A 65 1.56 -12.14 -6.98
C ASP A 65 2.01 -13.15 -5.91
N GLY A 66 1.93 -12.78 -4.61
CA GLY A 66 2.33 -13.60 -3.47
C GLY A 66 3.83 -13.56 -3.18
N ARG A 67 4.62 -12.78 -3.93
CA ARG A 67 6.04 -12.57 -3.60
C ARG A 67 6.16 -11.67 -2.37
N THR A 68 7.18 -11.92 -1.54
CA THR A 68 7.60 -10.96 -0.53
C THR A 68 8.74 -10.13 -1.09
N VAL A 69 8.54 -8.81 -1.16
CA VAL A 69 9.48 -7.86 -1.78
C VAL A 69 10.03 -6.92 -0.70
N LEU A 70 11.35 -6.79 -0.68
CA LEU A 70 12.08 -5.86 0.16
C LEU A 70 12.61 -4.71 -0.69
N TYR A 71 12.24 -3.49 -0.31
CA TYR A 71 12.75 -2.25 -0.87
C TYR A 71 13.80 -1.69 0.09
N ILE A 72 14.96 -1.30 -0.44
CA ILE A 72 16.06 -0.73 0.33
C ILE A 72 16.43 0.62 -0.28
N GLU A 73 16.38 1.67 0.53
CA GLU A 73 16.92 2.98 0.18
C GLU A 73 18.44 2.90 0.11
N GLN A 74 19.02 3.42 -0.97
CA GLN A 74 20.45 3.42 -1.21
C GLN A 74 20.89 4.74 -1.83
N ASP A 75 22.22 4.91 -1.87
CA ASP A 75 22.88 6.03 -2.53
C ASP A 75 22.32 7.38 -2.02
N GLN A 76 22.20 7.52 -0.69
CA GLN A 76 21.71 8.73 0.00
C GLN A 76 20.27 9.10 -0.39
N GLY A 77 19.41 8.10 -0.52
CA GLY A 77 18.00 8.31 -0.89
C GLY A 77 17.74 8.57 -2.36
N THR A 78 18.75 8.42 -3.23
CA THR A 78 18.60 8.62 -4.69
C THR A 78 18.31 7.32 -5.45
N ALA A 79 18.38 6.17 -4.79
CA ALA A 79 18.10 4.88 -5.39
C ALA A 79 17.26 4.00 -4.46
N LEU A 80 16.39 3.20 -5.07
CA LEU A 80 15.74 2.06 -4.43
C LEU A 80 16.29 0.78 -5.04
N ALA A 81 16.82 -0.10 -4.20
CA ALA A 81 17.03 -1.50 -4.55
C ALA A 81 15.76 -2.29 -4.25
N ILE A 82 15.38 -3.19 -5.16
CA ILE A 82 14.19 -4.03 -5.07
C ILE A 82 14.66 -5.48 -5.07
N LEU A 83 14.33 -6.21 -4.01
CA LEU A 83 14.75 -7.59 -3.80
C LEU A 83 13.53 -8.49 -3.60
N ASP A 84 13.51 -9.64 -4.26
CA ASP A 84 12.60 -10.73 -3.92
C ASP A 84 13.21 -11.53 -2.76
N VAL A 85 12.52 -11.52 -1.63
CA VAL A 85 12.91 -12.18 -0.38
C VAL A 85 11.89 -13.24 0.05
N THR A 86 11.07 -13.72 -0.89
CA THR A 86 10.07 -14.77 -0.65
C THR A 86 10.70 -16.02 0.00
N ASP A 87 11.92 -16.38 -0.44
CA ASP A 87 12.79 -17.31 0.29
C ASP A 87 13.98 -16.54 0.87
N PRO A 88 14.03 -16.31 2.20
CA PRO A 88 15.14 -15.57 2.83
C PRO A 88 16.50 -16.29 2.74
N ARG A 89 16.53 -17.57 2.34
CA ARG A 89 17.79 -18.30 2.06
C ARG A 89 18.33 -18.04 0.65
N HIS A 90 17.49 -17.55 -0.26
CA HIS A 90 17.80 -17.36 -1.67
C HIS A 90 17.27 -16.01 -2.16
N VAL A 91 17.78 -14.93 -1.56
CA VAL A 91 17.43 -13.56 -1.94
C VAL A 91 17.81 -13.28 -3.39
N LYS A 92 16.90 -12.70 -4.16
CA LYS A 92 17.10 -12.36 -5.57
C LYS A 92 17.00 -10.85 -5.78
N SER A 93 17.76 -10.36 -6.75
CA SER A 93 17.60 -9.00 -7.25
C SER A 93 16.40 -8.94 -8.18
N ASP A 94 15.44 -8.06 -7.90
CA ASP A 94 14.30 -7.78 -8.79
C ASP A 94 14.54 -6.50 -9.62
N GLY A 95 15.37 -5.58 -9.11
CA GLY A 95 15.81 -4.41 -9.89
C GLY A 95 16.27 -3.25 -9.01
N SER A 96 16.52 -2.11 -9.65
CA SER A 96 16.74 -0.85 -8.95
C SER A 96 16.12 0.31 -9.73
N VAL A 97 15.59 1.30 -9.01
CA VAL A 97 14.99 2.49 -9.57
C VAL A 97 15.67 3.72 -9.01
N ARG A 98 16.02 4.66 -9.89
CA ARG A 98 16.51 5.98 -9.51
C ARG A 98 15.34 6.87 -9.12
N LEU A 99 15.52 7.62 -8.05
CA LEU A 99 14.54 8.56 -7.55
C LEU A 99 14.93 9.97 -7.99
N ASP A 100 14.00 10.66 -8.64
CA ASP A 100 14.19 12.05 -9.06
C ASP A 100 14.21 13.02 -7.87
N VAL A 101 13.63 12.60 -6.74
CA VAL A 101 13.64 13.35 -5.49
C VAL A 101 14.40 12.53 -4.45
N PRO A 102 15.60 12.97 -4.02
CA PRO A 102 16.27 12.35 -2.89
C PRO A 102 15.44 12.56 -1.63
N GLY A 103 15.09 11.48 -0.95
CA GLY A 103 14.28 11.57 0.25
C GLY A 103 14.02 10.23 0.89
N VAL A 104 13.94 10.25 2.23
CA VAL A 104 13.61 9.04 2.97
C VAL A 104 12.18 8.65 2.66
N PHE A 105 11.95 7.45 2.16
CA PHE A 105 10.56 6.99 1.95
C PHE A 105 9.88 6.66 3.28
N ASP A 106 8.55 6.74 3.27
CA ASP A 106 7.71 6.41 4.44
C ASP A 106 6.95 5.11 4.20
N PHE A 107 6.28 4.99 3.05
CA PHE A 107 5.57 3.77 2.68
C PHE A 107 5.57 3.57 1.16
N ILE A 108 5.37 2.31 0.77
CA ILE A 108 5.10 1.89 -0.61
C ILE A 108 3.74 1.20 -0.63
N SER A 109 2.82 1.65 -1.47
CA SER A 109 1.51 1.01 -1.68
C SER A 109 1.32 0.57 -3.11
N ASP A 110 0.36 -0.32 -3.34
CA ASP A 110 -0.04 -0.67 -4.69
C ASP A 110 -0.65 0.53 -5.43
N LEU A 111 -0.36 0.62 -6.72
CA LEU A 111 -1.03 1.49 -7.68
C LEU A 111 -1.56 0.64 -8.82
N GLY A 112 -2.76 0.09 -8.63
CA GLY A 112 -3.29 -0.95 -9.51
C GLY A 112 -2.52 -2.26 -9.38
N SER A 113 -2.50 -3.08 -10.43
CA SER A 113 -1.94 -4.45 -10.36
C SER A 113 -0.48 -4.56 -10.79
N ARG A 114 0.13 -3.49 -11.31
CA ARG A 114 1.44 -3.51 -11.97
C ARG A 114 2.40 -2.40 -11.55
N ALA A 115 1.94 -1.49 -10.70
CA ALA A 115 2.74 -0.36 -10.28
C ALA A 115 2.65 -0.20 -8.76
N ALA A 116 3.64 0.49 -8.20
CA ALA A 116 3.64 0.85 -6.79
C ALA A 116 3.83 2.36 -6.63
N LEU A 117 3.13 2.95 -5.66
CA LEU A 117 3.29 4.34 -5.27
C LEU A 117 4.23 4.41 -4.06
N ILE A 118 5.33 5.14 -4.21
CA ILE A 118 6.23 5.50 -3.12
C ILE A 118 5.77 6.85 -2.57
N ARG A 119 5.66 6.96 -1.25
CA ARG A 119 5.49 8.26 -0.58
C ARG A 119 6.73 8.61 0.21
N PHE A 120 7.24 9.81 -0.01
CA PHE A 120 8.38 10.35 0.72
C PHE A 120 7.95 11.03 2.02
N ARG A 121 8.80 10.97 3.04
CA ARG A 121 8.58 11.66 4.31
C ARG A 121 8.54 13.17 4.10
N GLN A 122 8.04 13.88 5.12
CA GLN A 122 8.05 15.34 5.19
C GLN A 122 7.36 16.05 4.01
N GLY A 123 6.40 15.39 3.36
CA GLY A 123 5.62 15.99 2.29
C GLY A 123 6.40 16.22 0.99
N GLN A 124 7.52 15.52 0.79
CA GLN A 124 8.36 15.62 -0.42
C GLN A 124 7.70 15.03 -1.69
N GLY A 125 6.44 14.58 -1.60
CA GLY A 125 5.66 14.08 -2.73
C GLY A 125 5.65 12.56 -2.84
N SER A 126 5.41 12.07 -4.05
CA SER A 126 5.29 10.65 -4.37
C SER A 126 5.91 10.33 -5.73
N ALA A 127 6.38 9.09 -5.89
CA ALA A 127 6.88 8.55 -7.15
C ALA A 127 6.15 7.25 -7.49
N VAL A 128 6.10 6.91 -8.78
CA VAL A 128 5.52 5.64 -9.27
C VAL A 128 6.63 4.74 -9.77
N LEU A 129 6.61 3.48 -9.32
CA LEU A 129 7.44 2.38 -9.83
C LEU A 129 6.64 1.56 -10.85
#